data_AF-A0A5C4WW23-F1
#
_entry.id   AF-A0A5C4WW23-F1
#
_cell.length_a   1.000
_cell.length_b   1.000
_cell.length_c   1.000
_cell.angle_alpha   90.00
_cell.angle_beta   90.00
_cell.angle_gamma   90.00
#
_symmetry.space_group_name_H-M   'P 1'
#
loop_
_entity.id
_entity.type
_entity.pdbx_description
1 polymer ?
#
loop_
_entity_poly.entity_id
_entity_poly.type
_entity_poly.pdbx_seq_one_letter_code
_entity_poly.pdbx_strand_id
1 'polypeptide(L)'
;MREIDVSHGALWHSATGLDGTASSLAGQADQIRAWAAAESDPIGGGPLAGLSAIHRHARELIFELLNDQVDAYGTAAENVATMSVNHRQADLDSTYEA
;
A
#
# COMPACT_ATOMS: atom_id res chain seq x y z
N MET A 1 6.10 -3.83 -32.68
CA MET A 1 5.53 -3.65 -31.33
C MET A 1 5.25 -5.06 -30.81
N ARG A 2 5.82 -5.46 -29.68
CA ARG A 2 5.50 -6.77 -29.08
C ARG A 2 4.27 -6.55 -28.21
N GLU A 3 3.13 -7.05 -28.67
CA GLU A 3 1.89 -7.04 -27.90
C GLU A 3 2.13 -7.88 -26.64
N ILE A 4 2.01 -7.25 -25.48
CA ILE A 4 2.01 -7.98 -24.22
C ILE A 4 0.57 -8.45 -24.05
N ASP A 5 0.35 -9.74 -24.28
CA ASP A 5 -0.95 -10.38 -24.03
C ASP A 5 -1.14 -10.50 -22.51
N VAL A 6 -1.94 -9.59 -21.94
CA VAL A 6 -2.24 -9.57 -20.51
C VAL A 6 -3.69 -9.96 -20.30
N SER A 7 -3.93 -11.22 -19.95
CA SER A 7 -5.30 -11.71 -19.73
C SER A 7 -6.00 -11.04 -18.54
N HIS A 8 -7.34 -10.95 -18.60
CA HIS A 8 -8.21 -10.54 -17.48
C HIS A 8 -7.83 -11.23 -16.16
N GLY A 9 -7.59 -12.55 -16.20
CA GLY A 9 -7.21 -13.34 -15.03
C GLY A 9 -5.86 -12.94 -14.42
N ALA A 10 -4.87 -12.62 -15.26
CA ALA A 10 -3.58 -12.13 -14.79
C ALA A 10 -3.72 -10.76 -14.10
N LEU A 11 -4.49 -9.84 -14.71
CA LEU A 11 -4.78 -8.53 -14.11
C LEU A 11 -5.52 -8.67 -12.78
N TRP A 12 -6.55 -9.51 -12.72
CA TRP A 12 -7.33 -9.72 -11.49
C TRP A 12 -6.48 -10.30 -10.36
N HIS A 13 -5.61 -11.25 -10.70
CA HIS A 13 -4.67 -11.83 -9.74
C HIS A 13 -3.68 -10.79 -9.20
N SER A 14 -3.13 -9.94 -10.09
CA SER A 14 -2.25 -8.83 -9.68
C SER A 14 -2.96 -7.82 -8.79
N ALA A 15 -4.20 -7.43 -9.11
CA ALA A 15 -4.98 -6.52 -8.27
C ALA A 15 -5.17 -7.09 -6.86
N THR A 16 -5.54 -8.37 -6.75
CA THR A 16 -5.70 -9.07 -5.45
C THR A 16 -4.39 -9.12 -4.66
N GLY A 17 -3.26 -9.36 -5.34
CA GLY A 17 -1.94 -9.37 -4.70
C GLY A 17 -1.51 -8.00 -4.16
N LEU A 18 -1.79 -6.94 -4.91
CA LEU A 18 -1.54 -5.56 -4.49
C LEU A 18 -2.40 -5.17 -3.29
N ASP A 19 -3.69 -5.52 -3.31
CA ASP A 19 -4.62 -5.29 -2.20
C ASP A 19 -4.20 -6.04 -0.92
N GLY A 20 -3.78 -7.30 -1.06
CA GLY A 20 -3.20 -8.06 0.05
C GLY A 20 -1.92 -7.44 0.61
N THR A 21 -1.08 -6.86 -0.25
CA THR A 21 0.13 -6.14 0.17
C THR A 21 -0.22 -4.86 0.93
N ALA A 22 -1.18 -4.08 0.43
CA ALA A 22 -1.69 -2.89 1.13
C ALA A 22 -2.23 -3.23 2.51
N SER A 23 -3.04 -4.29 2.62
CA SER A 23 -3.59 -4.78 3.89
C SER A 23 -2.50 -5.20 4.88
N SER A 24 -1.45 -5.90 4.41
CA SER A 24 -0.32 -6.28 5.26
C SER A 24 0.47 -5.06 5.76
N LEU A 25 0.67 -4.05 4.89
CA LEU A 25 1.36 -2.82 5.27
C LEU A 25 0.55 -1.99 6.26
N ALA A 26 -0.77 -1.91 6.09
CA ALA A 26 -1.66 -1.26 7.05
C ALA A 26 -1.57 -1.93 8.43
N GLY A 27 -1.60 -3.27 8.47
CA GLY A 27 -1.43 -4.02 9.72
C GLY A 27 -0.07 -3.78 10.39
N GLN A 28 1.01 -3.65 9.62
CA GLN A 28 2.33 -3.30 10.16
C GLN A 28 2.37 -1.86 10.69
N ALA A 29 1.75 -0.91 10.00
CA ALA A 29 1.63 0.47 10.45
C ALA A 29 0.89 0.56 11.80
N ASP A 30 -0.21 -0.19 11.95
CA ASP A 30 -0.96 -0.25 13.21
C ASP A 30 -0.14 -0.86 14.35
N GLN A 31 0.67 -1.89 14.08
CA GLN A 31 1.57 -2.47 15.08
C GLN A 31 2.64 -1.46 15.53
N ILE A 32 3.24 -0.72 14.60
CA ILE A 32 4.23 0.30 14.93
C ILE A 32 3.57 1.45 15.71
N ARG A 33 2.33 1.82 15.39
CA ARG A 33 1.55 2.81 16.17
C ARG A 33 1.30 2.32 17.59
N ALA A 34 0.94 1.05 17.77
CA ALA A 34 0.73 0.46 19.08
C ALA A 34 2.02 0.42 19.91
N TRP A 35 3.15 0.03 19.31
CA TRP A 35 4.47 0.10 19.96
C TRP A 35 4.85 1.54 20.32
N ALA A 36 4.51 2.51 19.46
CA ALA A 36 4.78 3.91 19.72
C ALA A 36 3.96 4.51 20.85
N ALA A 37 2.69 4.12 20.97
CA ALA A 37 1.86 4.50 22.10
C ALA A 37 2.37 3.89 23.42
N ALA A 38 2.91 2.66 23.39
CA ALA A 38 3.42 1.98 24.58
C ALA A 38 4.74 2.58 25.11
N GLU A 39 5.53 3.20 24.24
CA GLU A 39 6.87 3.73 24.57
C GLU A 39 6.83 5.25 24.88
N SER A 40 5.67 5.79 25.26
CA SER A 40 5.47 7.23 25.49
C SER A 40 6.18 7.80 26.73
N ASP A 41 7.14 7.10 27.32
CA ASP A 41 7.92 7.61 28.45
C ASP A 41 9.16 8.34 27.90
N PRO A 42 9.28 9.67 28.08
CA PRO A 42 10.42 10.41 27.54
C PRO A 42 11.73 9.87 28.14
N ILE A 43 12.70 9.57 27.28
CA ILE A 43 14.04 9.12 27.66
C ILE A 43 14.77 10.30 28.30
N GLY A 44 14.46 10.58 29.57
CA GLY A 44 15.19 11.49 30.46
C GLY A 44 15.19 12.97 30.07
N GLY A 45 15.08 13.85 31.07
CA GLY A 45 15.36 15.28 30.89
C GLY A 45 16.85 15.55 30.62
N GLY A 46 17.18 16.71 30.04
CA GLY A 46 18.56 17.15 29.79
C GLY A 46 19.08 16.76 28.39
N PRO A 47 20.38 16.48 28.19
CA PRO A 47 20.94 16.20 26.85
C PRO A 47 20.33 14.98 26.14
N LEU A 48 19.64 14.10 26.87
CA LEU A 48 18.85 12.98 26.33
C LEU A 48 17.50 13.42 25.73
N ALA A 49 17.01 14.61 26.05
CA ALA A 49 15.81 15.18 25.43
C ALA A 49 15.96 15.39 23.91
N GLY A 50 17.19 15.69 23.45
CA GLY A 50 17.50 15.75 22.01
C GLY A 50 17.36 14.39 21.32
N LEU A 51 17.77 13.31 21.97
CA LEU A 51 17.58 11.94 21.47
C LEU A 51 16.09 11.55 21.47
N SER A 52 15.34 11.98 22.48
CA SER A 52 13.88 11.81 22.52
C SER A 52 13.17 12.54 21.37
N ALA A 53 13.67 13.72 20.97
CA ALA A 53 13.14 14.45 19.81
C ALA A 53 13.47 13.75 18.48
N ILE A 54 14.72 13.27 18.30
CA ILE A 54 15.13 12.49 17.12
C ILE A 54 14.30 11.21 17.00
N HIS A 55 14.12 10.48 18.10
CA HIS A 55 13.33 9.26 18.13
C HIS A 55 11.86 9.51 17.73
N ARG A 56 11.24 10.58 18.26
CA ARG A 56 9.88 10.98 17.89
C ARG A 56 9.77 11.30 16.39
N HIS A 57 10.70 12.10 15.87
CA HIS A 57 10.68 12.50 14.47
C HIS A 57 10.92 11.32 13.52
N ALA A 58 11.83 10.41 13.87
CA ALA A 58 12.04 9.18 13.10
C ALA A 58 10.77 8.32 13.03
N ARG A 59 9.98 8.26 14.11
CA ARG A 59 8.69 7.55 14.11
C ARG A 59 7.65 8.22 13.22
N GLU A 60 7.54 9.54 13.26
CA GLU A 60 6.64 10.31 12.39
C GLU A 60 6.95 10.00 10.91
N LEU A 61 8.23 10.03 10.52
CA LEU A 61 8.66 9.70 9.15
C LEU A 61 8.33 8.24 8.76
N ILE A 62 8.50 7.29 9.67
CA ILE A 62 8.12 5.89 9.42
C ILE A 62 6.61 5.77 9.20
N PHE A 63 5.79 6.49 9.98
CA PHE A 63 4.34 6.47 9.82
C PHE A 63 3.89 7.10 8.51
N GLU A 64 4.45 8.25 8.15
CA GLU A 64 4.17 8.90 6.86
C GLU A 64 4.50 7.96 5.70
N LEU A 65 5.71 7.37 5.70
CA LEU A 65 6.12 6.44 4.65
C LEU A 65 5.19 5.23 4.53
N LEU A 66 4.77 4.64 5.66
CA LEU A 66 3.88 3.48 5.64
C LEU A 66 2.49 3.84 5.14
N ASN A 67 1.94 4.99 5.54
CA ASN A 67 0.64 5.44 5.04
C ASN A 67 0.70 5.70 3.53
N ASP A 68 1.74 6.41 3.06
CA ASP A 68 1.94 6.69 1.63
C ASP A 68 2.04 5.39 0.80
N GLN A 69 2.70 4.37 1.34
CA GLN A 69 2.79 3.07 0.68
C GLN A 69 1.45 2.34 0.65
N VAL A 70 0.70 2.33 1.75
CA VAL A 70 -0.64 1.72 1.80
C VAL A 70 -1.55 2.35 0.75
N ASP A 71 -1.56 3.68 0.67
CA ASP A 71 -2.38 4.43 -0.29
C ASP A 71 -1.94 4.15 -1.74
N ALA A 72 -0.63 4.10 -2.00
CA ALA A 72 -0.08 3.80 -3.32
C ALA A 72 -0.45 2.38 -3.79
N TYR A 73 -0.33 1.38 -2.91
CA TYR A 73 -0.70 -0.01 -3.23
C TYR A 73 -2.21 -0.17 -3.39
N GLY A 74 -3.03 0.51 -2.58
CA GLY A 74 -4.49 0.53 -2.73
C GLY A 74 -4.91 1.13 -4.07
N THR A 75 -4.36 2.31 -4.41
CA THR A 75 -4.61 2.97 -5.71
C THR A 75 -4.17 2.08 -6.89
N ALA A 76 -3.02 1.41 -6.77
CA ALA A 76 -2.54 0.49 -7.80
C ALA A 76 -3.48 -0.73 -7.95
N ALA A 77 -3.97 -1.29 -6.84
CA ALA A 77 -4.92 -2.41 -6.87
C ALA A 77 -6.23 -2.02 -7.57
N GLU A 78 -6.79 -0.84 -7.26
CA GLU A 78 -8.00 -0.32 -7.89
C GLU A 78 -7.83 -0.09 -9.41
N ASN A 79 -6.70 0.51 -9.80
CA ASN A 79 -6.39 0.74 -11.21
C ASN A 79 -6.26 -0.58 -12.00
N VAL A 80 -5.56 -1.57 -11.44
CA VAL A 80 -5.40 -2.88 -12.08
C VAL A 80 -6.71 -3.66 -12.13
N ALA A 81 -7.56 -3.56 -11.09
CA ALA A 81 -8.90 -4.15 -11.10
C ALA A 81 -9.79 -3.51 -12.19
N THR A 82 -9.72 -2.19 -12.34
CA THR A 82 -10.43 -1.45 -13.38
C THR A 82 -9.95 -1.87 -14.78
N MET A 83 -8.64 -1.99 -14.99
CA MET A 83 -8.07 -2.52 -16.23
C MET A 83 -8.55 -3.94 -16.51
N SER A 84 -8.62 -4.79 -15.49
CA SER A 84 -9.13 -6.16 -15.61
C SER A 84 -10.57 -6.18 -16.11
N VAL A 85 -11.46 -5.37 -15.53
CA VAL A 85 -12.86 -5.25 -15.96
C VAL A 85 -12.97 -4.74 -17.39
N ASN A 86 -12.22 -3.69 -17.73
CA ASN A 86 -12.23 -3.11 -19.08
C ASN A 86 -11.74 -4.10 -20.14
N HIS A 87 -10.68 -4.88 -19.84
CA HIS A 87 -10.19 -5.93 -20.73
C HIS A 87 -11.26 -6.97 -21.03
N ARG A 88 -11.94 -7.46 -19.98
CA ARG A 88 -13.01 -8.45 -20.14
C ARG A 88 -14.21 -7.90 -20.91
N GLN A 89 -14.54 -6.63 -20.71
CA GLN A 89 -15.63 -5.99 -21.45
C GLN A 89 -15.28 -5.89 -22.93
N ALA A 90 -14.05 -5.48 -23.27
CA ALA A 90 -13.57 -5.44 -24.65
C ALA A 90 -13.59 -6.82 -25.33
N ASP A 91 -13.20 -7.88 -24.61
CA ASP A 91 -13.28 -9.25 -25.12
C ASP A 91 -14.74 -9.65 -25.43
N LEU A 92 -15.68 -9.33 -24.54
CA LEU A 92 -17.10 -9.60 -24.75
C LEU A 92 -17.67 -8.82 -25.93
N ASP A 93 -17.40 -7.53 -26.02
CA ASP A 93 -17.91 -6.67 -27.10
C ASP A 93 -17.39 -7.12 -28.47
N SER A 94 -16.10 -7.49 -28.55
CA SER A 94 -15.50 -8.03 -29.78
C SER A 94 -16.10 -9.37 -30.23
N THR A 95 -16.64 -10.15 -29.29
CA THR A 95 -17.26 -11.46 -29.58
C THR A 95 -18.67 -11.32 -30.17
N TYR A 96 -19.36 -10.20 -29.92
CA TYR A 96 -20.71 -9.94 -30.43
C TYR A 96 -20.73 -9.14 -31.74
N GLU A 97 -19.62 -8.51 -32.13
CA GLU A 97 -19.47 -7.80 -33.41
C GLU A 97 -18.95 -8.69 -34.57
N ALA A 98 -18.57 -9.95 -34.29
CA ALA A 98 -18.05 -10.93 -35.26
C ALA A 98 -19.08 -11.98 -35.68
#